data_AF-A0A3N9XKQ4-F1
#
_entry.id   AF-A0A3N9XKQ4-F1
#
_cell.length_a   1.000
_cell.length_b   1.000
_cell.length_c   1.000
_cell.angle_alpha   90.00
_cell.angle_beta   90.00
_cell.angle_gamma   90.00
#
_symmetry.space_group_name_H-M   'P 1'
#
loop_
_entity.id
_entity.type
_entity.pdbx_description
1 polymer ?
#
loop_
_entity_poly.entity_id
_entity_poly.type
_entity_poly.pdbx_seq_one_letter_code
_entity_poly.pdbx_strand_id
1 'polypeptide(L)'
;MNGSDYTVVLALEDFVPTGLALVGFWILAGVTARVVPRVGPVARVSAVLIGLGGLAKSTWKLLLAGFSIDLPWLEAALFPLMAVGAVGLVWGLASALRGRSVPWWPFAAVLAVTAGVAAAYAIFAPIFALATTGVTAISVLAAVIAGRRRAWGAVALYVSGLACVLLLVPLRNHPDHETLVMQWVEQGTNTLGQAALLAAAWLTARARTLAPASPHPTPAQEGAVRS
;
A
#
# COMPACT_ATOMS: atom_id res chain seq x y z
N MET A 1 6.17 18.75 -21.03
CA MET A 1 5.15 17.93 -21.71
C MET A 1 4.29 18.87 -22.52
N ASN A 2 4.29 18.75 -23.85
CA ASN A 2 3.33 19.47 -24.69
C ASN A 2 1.98 18.74 -24.56
N GLY A 3 0.88 19.45 -24.34
CA GLY A 3 -0.42 18.89 -23.95
C GLY A 3 -1.16 18.02 -24.99
N SER A 4 -0.47 17.51 -26.03
CA SER A 4 -1.07 16.72 -27.11
C SER A 4 -1.07 15.20 -26.87
N ASP A 5 -0.14 14.67 -26.08
CA ASP A 5 0.11 13.21 -26.07
C ASP A 5 -0.48 12.51 -24.84
N TYR A 6 -0.65 13.22 -23.71
CA TYR A 6 -1.36 12.73 -22.53
C TYR A 6 -2.80 13.26 -22.52
N THR A 7 -3.76 12.37 -22.78
CA THR A 7 -5.16 12.76 -22.99
C THR A 7 -5.93 12.93 -21.67
N VAL A 8 -7.00 13.72 -21.69
CA VAL A 8 -7.96 13.83 -20.58
C VAL A 8 -8.49 12.45 -20.16
N VAL A 9 -8.67 11.53 -21.11
CA VAL A 9 -9.12 10.16 -20.83
C VAL A 9 -8.09 9.40 -20.00
N LEU A 10 -6.80 9.50 -20.33
CA LEU A 10 -5.73 8.93 -19.53
C LEU A 10 -5.65 9.55 -18.12
N ALA A 11 -5.89 10.86 -18.01
CA ALA A 11 -5.94 11.53 -16.72
C ALA A 11 -7.11 11.05 -15.84
N LEU A 12 -8.25 10.73 -16.46
CA LEU A 12 -9.40 10.14 -15.76
C LEU A 12 -9.12 8.70 -15.34
N GLU A 13 -8.42 7.92 -16.17
CA GLU A 13 -8.04 6.54 -15.85
C GLU A 13 -7.16 6.48 -14.58
N ASP A 14 -6.28 7.47 -14.33
CA ASP A 14 -5.44 7.55 -13.11
C ASP A 14 -6.27 7.52 -11.79
N PHE A 15 -7.54 7.92 -11.82
CA PHE A 15 -8.42 7.84 -10.65
C PHE A 15 -8.83 6.40 -10.32
N VAL A 16 -8.88 5.51 -11.31
CA VAL A 16 -9.28 4.10 -11.13
C VAL A 16 -8.30 3.35 -10.21
N PRO A 17 -6.99 3.24 -10.51
CA PRO A 17 -6.05 2.59 -9.61
C PRO A 17 -5.97 3.28 -8.26
N THR A 18 -6.11 4.62 -8.23
CA THR A 18 -6.13 5.39 -6.98
C THR A 18 -7.30 4.99 -6.06
N GLY A 19 -8.50 4.88 -6.61
CA GLY A 19 -9.68 4.44 -5.87
C GLY A 19 -9.56 3.00 -5.38
N LEU A 20 -9.09 2.09 -6.26
CA LEU A 20 -8.85 0.70 -5.91
C LEU A 20 -7.85 0.57 -4.76
N ALA A 21 -6.73 1.30 -4.82
CA ALA A 21 -5.70 1.31 -3.80
C ALA A 21 -6.24 1.83 -2.45
N LEU A 22 -6.96 2.96 -2.46
CA LEU A 22 -7.57 3.54 -1.26
C LEU A 22 -8.50 2.53 -0.57
N VAL A 23 -9.39 1.88 -1.33
CA VAL A 23 -10.30 0.88 -0.76
C VAL A 23 -9.53 -0.34 -0.23
N GLY A 24 -8.51 -0.79 -0.96
CA GLY A 24 -7.63 -1.90 -0.52
C GLY A 24 -6.94 -1.61 0.80
N PHE A 25 -6.31 -0.43 0.93
CA PHE A 25 -5.67 0.00 2.17
C PHE A 25 -6.68 0.22 3.30
N TRP A 26 -7.87 0.73 3.00
CA TRP A 26 -8.94 0.90 3.99
C TRP A 26 -9.40 -0.44 4.58
N ILE A 27 -9.55 -1.48 3.73
CA ILE A 27 -9.87 -2.83 4.18
C ILE A 27 -8.75 -3.38 5.07
N LEU A 28 -7.48 -3.20 4.69
CA LEU A 28 -6.33 -3.62 5.50
C LEU A 28 -6.29 -2.90 6.86
N ALA A 29 -6.59 -1.61 6.90
CA ALA A 29 -6.74 -0.88 8.16
C ALA A 29 -7.87 -1.48 9.03
N GLY A 30 -8.97 -1.91 8.42
CA GLY A 30 -10.03 -2.65 9.08
C GLY A 30 -9.56 -4.00 9.65
N VAL A 31 -8.71 -4.72 8.93
CA VAL A 31 -8.08 -5.96 9.43
C VAL A 31 -7.24 -5.67 10.67
N THR A 32 -6.43 -4.62 10.66
CA THR A 32 -5.65 -4.19 11.83
C THR A 32 -6.56 -3.82 13.00
N ALA A 33 -7.60 -3.02 12.78
CA ALA A 33 -8.51 -2.56 13.82
C ALA A 33 -9.24 -3.70 14.54
N ARG A 34 -9.55 -4.81 13.84
CA ARG A 34 -10.17 -6.00 14.44
C ARG A 34 -9.23 -6.78 15.35
N VAL A 35 -7.93 -6.77 15.05
CA VAL A 35 -6.92 -7.51 15.83
C VAL A 35 -6.38 -6.66 16.99
N VAL A 36 -6.10 -5.39 16.74
CA VAL A 36 -5.59 -4.44 17.74
C VAL A 36 -6.40 -3.13 17.65
N PRO A 37 -7.54 -3.02 18.37
CA PRO A 37 -8.46 -1.88 18.25
C PRO A 37 -7.81 -0.51 18.49
N ARG A 38 -6.85 -0.43 19.42
CA ARG A 38 -6.12 0.81 19.74
C ARG A 38 -5.33 1.39 18.56
N VAL A 39 -4.92 0.55 17.61
CA VAL A 39 -4.13 0.97 16.43
C VAL A 39 -5.04 1.27 15.23
N GLY A 40 -6.31 0.86 15.29
CA GLY A 40 -7.29 0.98 14.22
C GLY A 40 -7.48 2.41 13.67
N PRO A 41 -7.67 3.45 14.50
CA PRO A 41 -7.84 4.82 14.02
C PRO A 41 -6.64 5.29 13.19
N VAL A 42 -5.42 5.05 13.66
CA VAL A 42 -4.19 5.44 12.95
C VAL A 42 -4.09 4.71 11.61
N ALA A 43 -4.36 3.41 11.58
CA ALA A 43 -4.33 2.65 10.33
C ALA A 43 -5.33 3.19 9.28
N ARG A 44 -6.51 3.65 9.71
CA ARG A 44 -7.52 4.25 8.80
C ARG A 44 -7.09 5.62 8.27
N VAL A 45 -6.57 6.48 9.16
CA VAL A 45 -6.00 7.77 8.74
C VAL A 45 -4.86 7.55 7.74
N SER A 46 -4.00 6.57 8.00
CA SER A 46 -2.94 6.16 7.09
C SER A 46 -3.43 5.74 5.71
N ALA A 47 -4.48 4.92 5.62
CA ALA A 47 -5.08 4.54 4.35
C ALA A 47 -5.63 5.76 3.58
N VAL A 48 -6.30 6.68 4.29
CA VAL A 48 -6.81 7.94 3.71
C VAL A 48 -5.67 8.82 3.20
N LEU A 49 -4.58 8.97 3.96
CA LEU A 49 -3.40 9.74 3.53
C LEU A 49 -2.80 9.19 2.23
N ILE A 50 -2.66 7.86 2.11
CA ILE A 50 -2.18 7.24 0.87
C ILE A 50 -3.12 7.56 -0.30
N GLY A 51 -4.44 7.41 -0.09
CA GLY A 51 -5.44 7.73 -1.12
C GLY A 51 -5.44 9.20 -1.52
N LEU A 52 -5.33 10.13 -0.57
CA LEU A 52 -5.23 11.56 -0.84
C LEU A 52 -3.99 11.90 -1.66
N GLY A 53 -2.85 11.23 -1.43
CA GLY A 53 -1.67 11.36 -2.28
C GLY A 53 -1.94 10.96 -3.73
N GLY A 54 -2.59 9.82 -3.96
CA GLY A 54 -2.96 9.37 -5.31
C GLY A 54 -3.99 10.29 -5.98
N LEU A 55 -4.99 10.76 -5.23
CA LEU A 55 -6.01 11.67 -5.72
C LEU A 55 -5.42 13.03 -6.09
N ALA A 56 -4.46 13.53 -5.30
CA ALA A 56 -3.73 14.75 -5.62
C ALA A 56 -3.04 14.60 -6.98
N LYS A 57 -2.24 13.56 -7.18
CA LYS A 57 -1.56 13.34 -8.47
C LYS A 57 -2.52 13.19 -9.65
N SER A 58 -3.59 12.41 -9.48
CA SER A 58 -4.61 12.22 -10.54
C SER A 58 -5.29 13.54 -10.90
N THR A 59 -5.60 14.35 -9.89
CA THR A 59 -6.18 15.69 -10.07
C THR A 59 -5.20 16.64 -10.78
N TRP A 60 -3.91 16.62 -10.43
CA TRP A 60 -2.89 17.40 -11.14
C TRP A 60 -2.82 17.03 -12.62
N LYS A 61 -2.78 15.73 -12.95
CA LYS A 61 -2.78 15.28 -14.35
C LYS A 61 -4.04 15.70 -15.10
N LEU A 62 -5.20 15.67 -14.46
CA LEU A 62 -6.46 16.11 -15.06
C LEU A 62 -6.45 17.62 -15.33
N LEU A 63 -5.97 18.43 -14.39
CA LEU A 63 -5.85 19.88 -14.55
C LEU A 63 -4.88 20.25 -15.67
N LEU A 64 -3.75 19.54 -15.74
CA LEU A 64 -2.75 19.76 -16.78
C LEU A 64 -3.27 19.35 -18.16
N ALA A 65 -3.90 18.18 -18.29
CA ALA A 65 -4.38 17.65 -19.57
C ALA A 65 -5.67 18.33 -20.07
N GLY A 66 -6.60 18.64 -19.18
CA GLY A 66 -7.92 19.20 -19.54
C GLY A 66 -7.96 20.72 -19.60
N PHE A 67 -7.11 21.40 -18.84
CA PHE A 67 -7.17 22.85 -18.66
C PHE A 67 -5.82 23.54 -18.86
N SER A 68 -4.74 22.79 -19.12
CA SER A 68 -3.36 23.32 -19.18
C SER A 68 -2.95 24.10 -17.91
N ILE A 69 -3.56 23.75 -16.77
CA ILE A 69 -3.25 24.34 -15.47
C ILE A 69 -2.20 23.45 -14.80
N ASP A 70 -1.00 23.99 -14.61
CA ASP A 70 0.05 23.32 -13.86
C ASP A 70 0.06 23.78 -12.39
N LEU A 71 -0.13 22.84 -11.48
CA LEU A 71 -0.06 23.04 -10.02
C LEU A 71 0.99 22.09 -9.42
N PRO A 72 2.28 22.46 -9.42
CA PRO A 72 3.38 21.57 -9.03
C PRO A 72 3.28 21.04 -7.60
N TRP A 73 2.64 21.78 -6.70
CA TRP A 73 2.42 21.36 -5.31
C TRP A 73 1.50 20.14 -5.21
N LEU A 74 0.58 19.98 -6.17
CA LEU A 74 -0.37 18.88 -6.21
C LEU A 74 0.29 17.60 -6.72
N GLU A 75 1.20 17.71 -7.68
CA GLU A 75 2.10 16.62 -8.08
C GLU A 75 3.01 16.19 -6.93
N ALA A 76 3.64 17.17 -6.27
CA ALA A 76 4.60 16.94 -5.19
C ALA A 76 3.98 16.33 -3.93
N ALA A 77 2.66 16.46 -3.74
CA ALA A 77 1.94 15.95 -2.57
C ALA A 77 1.87 14.41 -2.51
N LEU A 78 2.03 13.71 -3.64
CA LEU A 78 1.90 12.24 -3.71
C LEU A 78 2.81 11.54 -2.70
N PHE A 79 4.13 11.73 -2.82
CA PHE A 79 5.10 10.95 -2.07
C PHE A 79 5.11 11.27 -0.57
N PRO A 80 5.02 12.53 -0.11
CA PRO A 80 4.90 12.84 1.30
C PRO A 80 3.67 12.20 1.96
N LEU A 81 2.49 12.34 1.35
CA LEU A 81 1.26 11.76 1.88
C LEU A 81 1.32 10.23 1.90
N MET A 82 1.81 9.62 0.82
CA MET A 82 1.99 8.18 0.73
C MET A 82 3.00 7.65 1.73
N ALA A 83 4.15 8.31 1.93
CA ALA A 83 5.19 7.89 2.87
C ALA A 83 4.68 7.91 4.32
N VAL A 84 4.05 9.02 4.74
CA VAL A 84 3.47 9.15 6.09
C VAL A 84 2.36 8.12 6.30
N GLY A 85 1.47 7.98 5.32
CA GLY A 85 0.41 6.98 5.37
C GLY A 85 0.96 5.56 5.45
N ALA A 86 1.95 5.23 4.61
CA ALA A 86 2.56 3.90 4.59
C ALA A 86 3.19 3.52 5.93
N VAL A 87 3.94 4.43 6.56
CA VAL A 87 4.56 4.20 7.88
C VAL A 87 3.51 3.81 8.93
N GLY A 88 2.41 4.54 9.03
CA GLY A 88 1.36 4.24 10.00
C GLY A 88 0.60 2.94 9.70
N LEU A 89 0.38 2.62 8.42
CA LEU A 89 -0.28 1.37 8.04
C LEU A 89 0.64 0.15 8.22
N VAL A 90 1.93 0.27 7.92
CA VAL A 90 2.96 -0.75 8.22
C VAL A 90 2.99 -1.03 9.72
N TRP A 91 3.03 0.01 10.56
CA TRP A 91 2.95 -0.15 12.02
C TRP A 91 1.67 -0.86 12.45
N GLY A 92 0.54 -0.52 11.81
CA GLY A 92 -0.74 -1.18 12.03
C GLY A 92 -0.72 -2.67 11.69
N LEU A 93 -0.19 -3.04 10.52
CA LEU A 93 -0.10 -4.43 10.09
C LEU A 93 0.91 -5.22 10.93
N ALA A 94 2.04 -4.61 11.31
CA ALA A 94 3.01 -5.20 12.23
C ALA A 94 2.40 -5.48 13.62
N SER A 95 1.60 -4.55 14.14
CA SER A 95 0.85 -4.75 15.39
C SER A 95 -0.16 -5.90 15.27
N ALA A 96 -0.90 -5.95 14.14
CA ALA A 96 -1.83 -7.04 13.87
C ALA A 96 -1.13 -8.41 13.76
N LEU A 97 0.03 -8.48 13.11
CA LEU A 97 0.86 -9.69 13.01
C LEU A 97 1.34 -10.20 14.37
N ARG A 98 1.56 -9.30 15.33
CA ARG A 98 1.96 -9.63 16.70
C ARG A 98 0.78 -9.85 17.64
N GLY A 99 -0.45 -9.55 17.20
CA GLY A 99 -1.65 -9.60 18.04
C GLY A 99 -1.66 -8.56 19.17
N ARG A 100 -0.75 -7.58 19.15
CA ARG A 100 -0.60 -6.55 20.18
C ARG A 100 -0.01 -5.28 19.59
N SER A 101 -0.24 -4.15 20.24
CA SER A 101 0.42 -2.89 19.86
C SER A 101 1.93 -3.05 20.00
N VAL A 102 2.67 -2.79 18.93
CA VAL A 102 4.14 -2.65 18.98
C VAL A 102 4.51 -1.17 19.15
N PRO A 103 5.71 -0.83 19.65
CA PRO A 103 6.16 0.56 19.72
C PRO A 103 6.15 1.21 18.33
N TRP A 104 5.61 2.43 18.23
CA TRP A 104 5.50 3.17 16.97
C TRP A 104 6.82 3.86 16.57
N TRP A 105 7.67 4.16 17.56
CA TRP A 105 8.89 4.96 17.38
C TRP A 105 9.87 4.40 16.33
N PRO A 106 10.07 3.08 16.12
CA PRO A 106 11.01 2.60 15.11
C PRO A 106 10.54 2.97 13.69
N PHE A 107 9.24 2.94 13.45
CA PHE A 107 8.64 3.30 12.16
C PHE A 107 8.73 4.81 11.92
N ALA A 108 8.50 5.62 12.96
CA ALA A 108 8.68 7.06 12.89
C ALA A 108 10.16 7.47 12.75
N ALA A 109 11.09 6.74 13.37
CA ALA A 109 12.51 6.98 13.23
C ALA A 109 12.98 6.78 11.78
N VAL A 110 12.50 5.73 11.10
CA VAL A 110 12.77 5.52 9.66
C VAL A 110 12.24 6.68 8.82
N LEU A 111 11.02 7.17 9.09
CA LEU A 111 10.47 8.34 8.42
C LEU A 111 11.31 9.59 8.66
N ALA A 112 11.68 9.88 9.92
CA ALA A 112 12.44 11.05 10.31
C ALA A 112 13.87 11.03 9.72
N VAL A 113 14.55 9.88 9.75
CA VAL A 113 15.88 9.71 9.15
C VAL A 113 15.79 9.93 7.64
N THR A 114 14.80 9.33 6.98
CA THR A 114 14.66 9.47 5.53
C THR A 114 14.33 10.90 5.11
N ALA A 115 13.47 11.58 5.86
CA ALA A 115 13.18 13.00 5.67
C ALA A 115 14.42 13.88 5.91
N GLY A 116 15.22 13.57 6.95
CA GLY A 116 16.47 14.27 7.24
C GLY A 116 17.52 14.09 6.14
N VAL A 117 17.67 12.88 5.59
CA VAL A 117 18.54 12.61 4.43
C VAL A 117 18.04 13.34 3.18
N ALA A 118 16.73 13.34 2.91
CA ALA A 118 16.14 14.09 1.79
C ALA A 118 16.43 15.59 1.89
N ALA A 119 16.23 16.17 3.08
CA ALA A 119 16.50 17.58 3.33
C ALA A 119 18.00 17.91 3.20
N ALA A 120 18.89 17.04 3.70
CA ALA A 120 20.33 17.28 3.70
C ALA A 120 20.97 17.25 2.31
N TYR A 121 20.46 16.41 1.40
CA TYR A 121 21.05 16.25 0.06
C TYR A 121 20.24 16.90 -1.07
N ALA A 122 19.12 17.57 -0.77
CA ALA A 122 18.19 18.13 -1.75
C ALA A 122 17.77 17.12 -2.85
N ILE A 123 17.86 15.82 -2.55
CA ILE A 123 17.50 14.75 -3.48
C ILE A 123 16.00 14.50 -3.29
N PHE A 124 15.22 14.61 -4.35
CA PHE A 124 13.81 14.22 -4.36
C PHE A 124 13.60 12.69 -4.19
N ALA A 125 14.68 11.90 -4.21
CA ALA A 125 14.66 10.44 -4.21
C ALA A 125 14.32 9.77 -2.86
N PRO A 126 14.66 10.28 -1.65
CA PRO A 126 14.48 9.50 -0.43
C PRO A 126 13.02 9.38 -0.02
N ILE A 127 12.19 10.41 -0.26
CA ILE A 127 10.75 10.32 0.03
C ILE A 127 10.02 9.41 -0.96
N PHE A 128 10.45 9.40 -2.22
CA PHE A 128 10.02 8.42 -3.23
C PHE A 128 10.38 6.99 -2.80
N ALA A 129 11.63 6.78 -2.39
CA ALA A 129 12.10 5.48 -1.90
C ALA A 129 11.29 5.04 -0.69
N LEU A 130 11.05 5.94 0.28
CA LEU A 130 10.26 5.61 1.46
C LEU A 130 8.81 5.26 1.13
N ALA A 131 8.15 6.03 0.26
CA ALA A 131 6.80 5.74 -0.18
C ALA A 131 6.73 4.36 -0.85
N THR A 132 7.66 4.07 -1.77
CA THR A 132 7.74 2.80 -2.50
C THR A 132 8.04 1.63 -1.58
N THR A 133 9.03 1.75 -0.70
CA THR A 133 9.37 0.74 0.31
C THR A 133 8.22 0.53 1.29
N GLY A 134 7.55 1.61 1.70
CA GLY A 134 6.41 1.56 2.62
C GLY A 134 5.22 0.80 2.02
N VAL A 135 4.82 1.13 0.79
CA VAL A 135 3.75 0.40 0.08
C VAL A 135 4.13 -1.05 -0.20
N THR A 136 5.39 -1.31 -0.56
CA THR A 136 5.91 -2.69 -0.71
C THR A 136 5.81 -3.45 0.61
N ALA A 137 6.22 -2.84 1.73
CA ALA A 137 6.14 -3.43 3.05
C ALA A 137 4.68 -3.71 3.46
N ILE A 138 3.73 -2.83 3.11
CA ILE A 138 2.29 -3.08 3.31
C ILE A 138 1.88 -4.36 2.59
N SER A 139 2.18 -4.48 1.29
CA SER A 139 1.83 -5.67 0.49
C SER A 139 2.46 -6.95 1.04
N VAL A 140 3.74 -6.90 1.44
CA VAL A 140 4.43 -8.05 2.04
C VAL A 140 3.81 -8.45 3.37
N LEU A 141 3.59 -7.51 4.30
CA LEU A 141 2.99 -7.81 5.60
C LEU A 141 1.55 -8.32 5.44
N ALA A 142 0.79 -7.76 4.50
CA ALA A 142 -0.56 -8.22 4.19
C ALA A 142 -0.57 -9.64 3.61
N ALA A 143 0.40 -9.99 2.75
CA ALA A 143 0.59 -11.35 2.26
C ALA A 143 0.97 -12.32 3.39
N VAL A 144 1.84 -11.92 4.33
CA VAL A 144 2.18 -12.74 5.50
C VAL A 144 0.95 -12.98 6.39
N ILE A 145 0.12 -11.96 6.63
CA ILE A 145 -1.14 -12.10 7.37
C ILE A 145 -2.08 -13.07 6.64
N ALA A 146 -2.22 -12.92 5.33
CA ALA A 146 -3.03 -13.80 4.50
C ALA A 146 -2.55 -15.27 4.57
N GLY A 147 -1.25 -15.49 4.47
CA GLY A 147 -0.63 -16.82 4.58
C GLY A 147 -0.87 -17.46 5.95
N ARG A 148 -0.76 -16.69 7.03
CA ARG A 148 -1.12 -17.17 8.40
C ARG A 148 -2.58 -17.56 8.53
N ARG A 149 -3.46 -16.94 7.73
CA ARG A 149 -4.89 -17.29 7.65
C ARG A 149 -5.20 -18.36 6.59
N ARG A 150 -4.16 -18.96 5.97
CA ARG A 150 -4.25 -19.93 4.85
C ARG A 150 -5.02 -19.40 3.64
N ALA A 151 -5.09 -18.08 3.46
CA ALA A 151 -5.73 -17.44 2.33
C ALA A 151 -4.76 -17.33 1.14
N TRP A 152 -4.32 -18.47 0.60
CA TRP A 152 -3.29 -18.51 -0.45
C TRP A 152 -3.68 -17.79 -1.75
N GLY A 153 -4.97 -17.72 -2.07
CA GLY A 153 -5.46 -16.88 -3.16
C GLY A 153 -5.15 -15.39 -2.95
N ALA A 154 -5.27 -14.89 -1.71
CA ALA A 154 -4.88 -13.52 -1.38
C ALA A 154 -3.36 -13.32 -1.45
N VAL A 155 -2.57 -14.30 -1.01
CA VAL A 155 -1.09 -14.27 -1.14
C VAL A 155 -0.70 -14.13 -2.61
N ALA A 156 -1.24 -14.97 -3.49
CA ALA A 156 -0.97 -14.92 -4.92
C ALA A 156 -1.32 -13.55 -5.53
N LEU A 157 -2.44 -12.96 -5.12
CA LEU A 157 -2.85 -11.64 -5.59
C LEU A 157 -1.95 -10.50 -5.07
N TYR A 158 -1.50 -10.52 -3.81
CA TYR A 158 -0.51 -9.53 -3.35
C TYR A 158 0.81 -9.63 -4.11
N VAL A 159 1.30 -10.86 -4.35
CA VAL A 159 2.54 -11.08 -5.11
C VAL A 159 2.38 -10.59 -6.54
N SER A 160 1.27 -10.94 -7.19
CA SER A 160 0.98 -10.52 -8.57
C SER A 160 0.82 -9.00 -8.67
N GLY A 161 0.08 -8.38 -7.74
CA GLY A 161 -0.09 -6.93 -7.68
C GLY A 161 1.22 -6.20 -7.45
N LEU A 162 2.08 -6.72 -6.58
CA LEU A 162 3.42 -6.18 -6.37
C LEU A 162 4.27 -6.31 -7.64
N ALA A 163 4.20 -7.43 -8.35
CA ALA A 163 4.89 -7.59 -9.62
C ALA A 163 4.43 -6.56 -10.66
N CYS A 164 3.12 -6.30 -10.79
CA CYS A 164 2.60 -5.23 -11.65
C CYS A 164 3.17 -3.86 -11.27
N VAL A 165 3.18 -3.50 -9.99
CA VAL A 165 3.74 -2.22 -9.52
C VAL A 165 5.24 -2.11 -9.80
N LEU A 166 6.00 -3.19 -9.62
CA LEU A 166 7.43 -3.22 -9.92
C LEU A 166 7.70 -3.09 -11.43
N LEU A 167 6.82 -3.64 -12.28
CA LEU A 167 6.90 -3.50 -13.74
C LEU A 167 6.68 -2.06 -14.22
N LEU A 168 6.04 -1.19 -13.42
CA LEU A 168 5.89 0.23 -13.80
C LEU A 168 7.23 0.97 -13.88
N VAL A 169 8.26 0.54 -13.13
CA VAL A 169 9.59 1.17 -13.16
C VAL A 169 10.26 1.02 -14.54
N PRO A 170 10.42 -0.20 -15.10
CA PRO A 170 10.98 -0.35 -16.44
C PRO A 170 10.08 0.21 -17.55
N LEU A 171 8.74 0.14 -17.40
CA LEU A 171 7.83 0.76 -18.39
C LEU A 171 8.04 2.28 -18.48
N ARG A 172 8.13 2.95 -17.33
CA ARG A 172 8.38 4.39 -17.26
C ARG A 172 9.73 4.81 -17.85
N ASN A 173 10.72 3.94 -17.76
CA ASN A 173 12.06 4.19 -18.30
C ASN A 173 12.23 3.72 -19.76
N HIS A 174 11.17 3.21 -20.39
CA HIS A 174 11.22 2.76 -21.78
C HIS A 174 11.34 3.95 -22.74
N PRO A 175 12.11 3.85 -23.84
CA PRO A 175 12.26 4.93 -24.82
C PRO A 175 10.93 5.47 -25.37
N ASP A 176 9.96 4.58 -25.56
CA ASP A 176 8.62 4.90 -26.09
C ASP A 176 7.60 5.30 -25.01
N HIS A 177 8.03 5.65 -23.78
CA HIS A 177 7.14 6.02 -22.67
C HIS A 177 6.18 7.16 -23.01
N GLU A 178 6.60 8.12 -23.85
CA GLU A 178 5.75 9.24 -24.26
C GLU A 178 4.66 8.84 -25.27
N THR A 179 4.72 7.64 -25.84
CA THR A 179 3.69 7.17 -26.78
C THR A 179 2.38 6.85 -26.06
N LEU A 180 1.26 7.17 -26.72
CA LEU A 180 -0.08 6.90 -26.19
C LEU A 180 -0.29 5.42 -25.82
N VAL A 181 0.24 4.51 -26.62
CA VAL A 181 0.13 3.06 -26.39
C VAL A 181 0.86 2.66 -25.10
N MET A 182 2.08 3.17 -24.87
CA MET A 182 2.83 2.84 -23.67
C MET A 182 2.16 3.42 -22.42
N GLN A 183 1.62 4.63 -22.50
CA GLN A 183 0.84 5.22 -21.41
C GLN A 183 -0.37 4.35 -21.02
N TRP A 184 -1.09 3.79 -21.99
CA TRP A 184 -2.17 2.84 -21.72
C TRP A 184 -1.69 1.54 -21.09
N VAL A 185 -0.54 1.01 -21.52
CA VAL A 185 0.07 -0.18 -20.91
C VAL A 185 0.44 0.09 -19.45
N GLU A 186 1.01 1.25 -19.15
CA GLU A 186 1.33 1.65 -17.78
C GLU A 186 0.10 1.80 -16.91
N GLN A 187 -0.93 2.51 -17.39
CA GLN A 187 -2.16 2.68 -16.62
C GLN A 187 -2.90 1.36 -16.43
N GLY A 188 -3.00 0.54 -17.47
CA GLY A 188 -3.56 -0.80 -17.38
C GLY A 188 -2.82 -1.68 -16.38
N THR A 189 -1.48 -1.63 -16.39
CA THR A 189 -0.64 -2.36 -15.42
C THR A 189 -0.87 -1.88 -13.99
N ASN A 190 -1.01 -0.56 -13.79
CA ASN A 190 -1.31 0.00 -12.48
C ASN A 190 -2.72 -0.39 -12.01
N THR A 191 -3.74 -0.25 -12.86
CA THR A 191 -5.12 -0.67 -12.58
C THR A 191 -5.19 -2.15 -12.21
N LEU A 192 -4.52 -3.03 -12.96
CA LEU A 192 -4.43 -4.45 -12.61
C LEU A 192 -3.73 -4.69 -11.27
N GLY A 193 -2.63 -3.98 -11.01
CA GLY A 193 -1.90 -4.07 -9.74
C GLY A 193 -2.75 -3.67 -8.53
N GLN A 194 -3.47 -2.54 -8.62
CA GLN A 194 -4.33 -2.07 -7.53
C GLN A 194 -5.62 -2.89 -7.40
N ALA A 195 -6.16 -3.42 -8.50
CA ALA A 195 -7.28 -4.36 -8.45
C ALA A 195 -6.89 -5.66 -7.72
N ALA A 196 -5.69 -6.19 -8.01
CA ALA A 196 -5.14 -7.34 -7.31
C ALA A 196 -4.94 -7.06 -5.82
N LEU A 197 -4.40 -5.88 -5.46
CA LEU A 197 -4.28 -5.43 -4.07
C LEU A 197 -5.65 -5.40 -3.36
N LEU A 198 -6.67 -4.79 -3.97
CA LEU A 198 -8.01 -4.71 -3.41
C LEU A 198 -8.62 -6.10 -3.20
N ALA A 199 -8.58 -6.95 -4.23
CA ALA A 199 -9.10 -8.31 -4.15
C ALA A 199 -8.37 -9.12 -3.07
N ALA A 200 -7.05 -8.99 -2.97
CA ALA A 200 -6.24 -9.61 -1.92
C ALA A 200 -6.63 -9.11 -0.52
N ALA A 201 -6.81 -7.79 -0.34
CA ALA A 201 -7.25 -7.18 0.92
C ALA A 201 -8.60 -7.72 1.37
N TRP A 202 -9.55 -7.78 0.43
CA TRP A 202 -10.88 -8.32 0.68
C TRP A 202 -10.85 -9.81 1.09
N LEU A 203 -10.10 -10.64 0.35
CA LEU A 203 -9.92 -12.06 0.70
C LEU A 203 -9.24 -12.24 2.07
N THR A 204 -8.20 -11.46 2.37
CA THR A 204 -7.55 -11.47 3.69
C THR A 204 -8.51 -11.09 4.81
N ALA A 205 -9.39 -10.12 4.57
CA ALA A 205 -10.37 -9.66 5.56
C ALA A 205 -11.50 -10.67 5.79
N ARG A 206 -11.85 -11.50 4.80
CA ARG A 206 -12.83 -12.58 4.92
C ARG A 206 -12.26 -13.85 5.52
N ALA A 207 -10.95 -14.09 5.36
CA ALA A 207 -10.30 -15.26 5.91
C ALA A 207 -10.39 -15.28 7.45
N ARG A 208 -10.85 -16.40 8.01
CA ARG A 208 -10.96 -16.57 9.46
C ARG A 208 -9.58 -16.54 10.11
N THR A 209 -9.49 -15.94 11.28
CA THR A 209 -8.30 -16.07 12.12
C THR A 209 -8.30 -17.49 12.68
N LEU A 210 -7.36 -18.33 12.23
CA LEU A 210 -7.15 -19.64 12.83
C LEU A 210 -6.48 -19.42 14.19
N ALA A 211 -7.09 -19.94 15.25
CA ALA A 211 -6.41 -20.02 16.54
C ALA A 211 -5.17 -20.91 16.37
N PRO A 212 -4.02 -20.58 16.98
CA PRO A 212 -2.90 -21.51 17.04
C PRO A 212 -3.40 -22.81 17.69
N ALA A 213 -3.07 -23.96 17.07
CA ALA A 213 -3.44 -25.26 17.59
C ALA A 213 -3.02 -25.34 19.07
N SER A 214 -3.97 -25.63 19.96
CA SER A 214 -3.68 -25.91 21.35
C SER A 214 -2.58 -26.96 21.41
N PRO A 215 -1.54 -26.79 22.25
CA PRO A 215 -0.55 -27.84 22.44
C PRO A 215 -1.30 -29.12 22.79
N HIS A 216 -1.02 -30.20 22.07
CA HIS A 216 -1.54 -31.52 22.42
C HIS A 216 -1.14 -31.77 23.88
N PRO A 217 -2.07 -32.09 24.80
CA PRO A 217 -1.70 -32.42 26.16
C PRO A 217 -0.70 -33.58 26.10
N THR A 218 0.46 -33.36 26.71
CA THR A 218 1.49 -34.40 26.86
C THR A 218 0.91 -35.50 27.77
N PRO A 219 1.15 -36.80 27.49
CA PRO A 219 0.59 -37.93 28.26
C PRO A 219 0.81 -37.88 29.78
N ALA A 220 1.76 -37.05 30.25
CA ALA A 220 2.02 -36.83 31.67
C ALA A 220 0.84 -36.21 32.45
N GLN A 221 -0.15 -35.60 31.80
CA GLN A 221 -1.30 -34.98 32.49
C GLN A 221 -2.52 -35.91 32.66
N GLU A 222 -2.56 -37.09 32.03
CA GLU A 222 -3.66 -38.06 32.21
C GLU A 222 -3.54 -38.87 33.51
N GLY A 223 -2.34 -38.97 34.10
CA GLY A 223 -2.11 -39.72 35.35
C GLY A 223 -2.57 -39.00 36.62
N ALA A 224 -2.72 -37.67 36.59
CA ALA A 224 -3.04 -36.86 37.77
C ALA A 224 -4.54 -36.70 38.04
N VAL A 225 -5.41 -37.16 37.13
CA VAL A 225 -6.87 -37.02 37.25
C VAL A 225 -7.53 -38.31 37.78
N ARG A 226 -6.76 -39.38 37.98
CA ARG A 226 -7.26 -40.69 38.45
C ARG A 226 -6.80 -41.09 39.86
N SER A 227 -6.37 -40.14 40.69
CA SER A 227 -6.05 -40.37 42.12
C SER A 227 -7.20 -39.95 43.03
#